data_AF-A0A2Z6TSD3-F1
#
_entry.id   AF-A0A2Z6TSD3-F1
#
_cell.length_a   1.000
_cell.length_b   1.000
_cell.length_c   1.000
_cell.angle_alpha   90.00
_cell.angle_beta   90.00
_cell.angle_gamma   90.00
#
_symmetry.space_group_name_H-M   'P 1'
#
loop_
_entity.id
_entity.type
_entity.pdbx_description
1 polymer ?
#
loop_
_entity_poly.entity_id
_entity_poly.type
_entity_poly.pdbx_seq_one_letter_code
_entity_poly.pdbx_strand_id
1 'polypeptide(L)' 'MQQIGIHAIVSILTYLIMIGLAFRAVQSLRLDKIFKKGHNFEIQLFLIFIAIALGFLVGQFFVTLIDQSLYLKVLF' A
#
# COMPACT_ATOMS: atom_id res chain seq x y z
N MET A 1 16.60 -20.06 8.30
CA MET A 1 15.39 -19.62 9.04
C MET A 1 15.40 -18.14 9.41
N GLN A 2 16.54 -17.52 9.77
CA GLN A 2 16.62 -16.08 10.04
C GLN A 2 16.27 -15.17 8.84
N GLN A 3 16.66 -15.56 7.62
CA GLN A 3 16.36 -14.80 6.39
C GLN A 3 14.85 -14.64 6.13
N ILE A 4 14.06 -15.67 6.47
CA ILE A 4 12.59 -15.66 6.31
C ILE A 4 11.95 -14.71 7.34
N GLY A 5 12.48 -14.68 8.57
CA GLY A 5 12.01 -13.76 9.60
C GLY A 5 12.30 -12.29 9.27
N ILE A 6 13.49 -12.00 8.75
CA ILE A 6 13.87 -10.64 8.31
C ILE A 6 12.99 -10.20 7.14
N HIS A 7 12.78 -11.09 6.15
CA HIS A 7 11.92 -10.81 5.00
C HIS A 7 10.47 -10.51 5.42
N ALA A 8 9.92 -11.29 6.36
CA ALA A 8 8.56 -11.07 6.87
C ALA A 8 8.43 -9.71 7.59
N ILE A 9 9.41 -9.33 8.41
CA ILE A 9 9.41 -8.04 9.13
C ILE A 9 9.50 -6.88 8.13
N VAL A 10 10.40 -6.97 7.15
CA VAL A 10 10.54 -5.94 6.10
C VAL A 10 9.23 -5.81 5.33
N SER A 11 8.63 -6.93 4.93
CA SER A 11 7.35 -6.93 4.20
C SER A 11 6.24 -6.25 5.01
N ILE A 12 6.06 -6.61 6.29
CA ILE A 12 5.04 -6.01 7.16
C ILE A 12 5.26 -4.50 7.30
N LEU A 13 6.50 -4.07 7.54
CA LEU A 13 6.83 -2.65 7.66
C LEU A 13 6.56 -1.90 6.34
N THR A 14 6.92 -2.49 5.20
CA THR A 14 6.62 -1.91 3.88
C THR A 14 5.12 -1.76 3.68
N TYR A 15 4.31 -2.78 3.98
CA TYR A 15 2.85 -2.69 3.86
C TYR A 15 2.26 -1.60 4.77
N LEU A 16 2.70 -1.50 6.02
CA LEU A 16 2.24 -0.47 6.96
C LEU A 16 2.56 0.95 6.47
N ILE A 17 3.78 1.16 5.99
CA ILE A 17 4.20 2.46 5.45
C ILE A 17 3.41 2.80 4.17
N MET A 18 3.25 1.84 3.26
CA MET A 18 2.53 2.08 2.00
C MET A 18 1.04 2.31 2.21
N ILE A 19 0.39 1.61 3.13
CA ILE A 19 -1.01 1.89 3.49
C ILE A 19 -1.14 3.29 4.09
N GLY A 20 -0.23 3.70 4.97
CA GLY A 20 -0.23 5.06 5.52
C GLY A 20 -0.07 6.14 4.45
N LEU A 21 0.85 5.94 3.49
CA LEU A 21 1.05 6.85 2.37
C LEU A 21 -0.14 6.87 1.42
N ALA A 22 -0.71 5.71 1.10
CA ALA A 22 -1.90 5.60 0.27
C ALA A 22 -3.10 6.32 0.90
N PHE A 23 -3.26 6.23 2.22
CA PHE A 23 -4.31 6.96 2.93
C PHE A 23 -4.16 8.48 2.77
N ARG A 24 -2.94 9.01 2.91
CA ARG A 24 -2.66 10.43 2.69
C ARG A 24 -2.86 10.86 1.23
N ALA A 25 -2.43 10.02 0.28
CA ALA A 25 -2.61 10.29 -1.15
C ALA A 25 -4.10 10.34 -1.52
N VAL A 26 -4.87 9.36 -1.04
CA VAL A 26 -6.29 9.24 -1.31
C VAL A 26 -7.10 10.33 -0.61
N GLN A 27 -6.72 10.76 0.61
CA GLN A 27 -7.30 11.95 1.24
C GLN A 27 -6.98 13.26 0.50
N SER A 28 -5.81 13.36 -0.14
CA SER A 28 -5.43 14.56 -0.90
C SER A 28 -6.27 14.75 -2.17
N LEU A 29 -6.76 13.65 -2.73
CA LEU A 29 -7.86 13.70 -3.69
C LEU A 29 -9.10 14.21 -2.95
N ARG A 30 -9.50 15.45 -3.24
CA ARG A 30 -10.73 16.05 -2.73
C ARG A 30 -11.96 15.31 -3.27
N LEU A 31 -12.21 14.08 -2.83
CA LEU A 31 -13.33 13.26 -3.29
C LEU A 31 -14.68 13.91 -2.96
N ASP A 32 -14.73 14.81 -1.98
CA ASP A 32 -15.87 15.73 -1.75
C ASP A 32 -16.30 16.55 -2.97
N LYS A 33 -15.40 16.78 -3.93
CA LYS A 33 -15.74 17.47 -5.19
C LYS A 33 -16.21 16.51 -6.30
N ILE A 34 -15.90 15.22 -6.18
CA ILE A 34 -16.20 14.21 -7.21
C ILE A 34 -17.56 13.55 -6.93
N PHE A 35 -17.94 13.42 -5.65
CA PHE A 35 -19.19 12.75 -5.27
C PHE A 35 -20.31 13.75 -4.90
N LYS A 36 -21.56 13.43 -5.28
CA LYS A 36 -22.76 14.24 -5.00
C LYS A 36 -23.02 14.32 -3.49
N LYS A 37 -23.39 15.52 -3.02
CA LYS A 37 -23.81 15.79 -1.62
C LYS A 37 -24.94 14.84 -1.20
N GLY A 38 -24.74 14.07 -0.13
CA GLY A 38 -25.77 13.22 0.47
C GLY A 38 -25.29 11.85 0.96
N HIS A 39 -24.20 11.32 0.39
CA HIS A 39 -23.70 9.95 0.68
C HIS A 39 -22.34 9.95 1.39
N ASN A 40 -22.17 10.78 2.42
CA ASN A 40 -20.87 10.97 3.08
C ASN A 40 -20.30 9.66 3.65
N PHE A 41 -21.14 8.76 4.13
CA PHE A 41 -20.70 7.49 4.69
C PHE A 41 -20.14 6.53 3.63
N GLU A 42 -20.84 6.36 2.50
CA GLU A 42 -20.40 5.49 1.41
C GLU A 42 -19.11 5.99 0.77
N ILE A 43 -18.97 7.31 0.61
CA ILE A 43 -17.74 7.94 0.09
C ILE A 43 -16.56 7.68 1.04
N GLN A 44 -16.77 7.80 2.34
CA GLN A 44 -15.73 7.61 3.35
C GLN A 44 -15.32 6.13 3.45
N LEU A 45 -16.27 5.21 3.34
CA LEU A 45 -16.00 3.77 3.28
C LEU A 45 -15.22 3.41 2.01
N PHE A 46 -15.64 3.95 0.85
CA PHE A 46 -14.96 3.74 -0.42
C PHE A 46 -13.53 4.29 -0.41
N LEU A 47 -13.31 5.46 0.19
CA LEU A 47 -11.98 6.04 0.43
C LEU A 47 -11.07 5.09 1.20
N ILE A 48 -11.56 4.51 2.29
CA ILE A 48 -10.80 3.58 3.12
C ILE A 48 -10.44 2.32 2.32
N PHE A 49 -11.42 1.75 1.59
CA PHE A 49 -11.17 0.58 0.75
C PHE A 49 -10.14 0.84 -0.35
N ILE A 50 -10.24 1.98 -1.04
CA ILE A 50 -9.26 2.37 -2.06
C ILE A 50 -7.88 2.57 -1.43
N ALA A 51 -7.79 3.24 -0.29
CA ALA A 51 -6.51 3.48 0.37
C ALA A 51 -5.82 2.16 0.77
N ILE A 52 -6.58 1.20 1.32
CA ILE A 52 -6.04 -0.12 1.66
C ILE A 52 -5.64 -0.88 0.40
N ALA A 53 -6.48 -0.89 -0.64
CA ALA A 53 -6.19 -1.57 -1.89
C ALA A 53 -4.93 -1.00 -2.57
N LEU A 54 -4.84 0.32 -2.73
CA LEU A 54 -3.68 1.01 -3.29
C LEU A 54 -2.42 0.77 -2.43
N GLY A 55 -2.54 0.92 -1.11
CA GLY A 55 -1.43 0.71 -0.19
C GLY A 55 -0.88 -0.71 -0.25
N PHE A 56 -1.76 -1.70 -0.33
CA PHE A 56 -1.38 -3.10 -0.50
C PHE A 56 -0.70 -3.33 -1.86
N LEU A 57 -1.26 -2.80 -2.95
CA LEU A 57 -0.73 -2.99 -4.31
C LEU A 57 0.68 -2.37 -4.46
N VAL A 58 0.86 -1.14 -3.96
CA VAL A 58 2.15 -0.46 -3.96
C VAL A 58 3.12 -1.16 -3.01
N GLY A 59 2.67 -1.57 -1.82
CA GLY A 59 3.50 -2.34 -0.87
C GLY A 59 3.99 -3.66 -1.47
N GLN A 60 3.11 -4.39 -2.15
CA GLN A 60 3.44 -5.67 -2.78
C GLN A 60 4.46 -5.45 -3.91
N PHE A 61 4.30 -4.38 -4.69
CA PHE A 61 5.26 -3.98 -5.70
C PHE A 61 6.65 -3.76 -5.10
N PHE A 62 6.76 -3.01 -3.99
CA PHE A 62 8.03 -2.76 -3.32
C PHE A 62 8.69 -4.04 -2.78
N VAL A 63 7.93 -4.90 -2.10
CA VAL A 63 8.45 -6.19 -1.59
C VAL A 63 8.93 -7.07 -2.74
N THR A 64 8.13 -7.20 -3.80
CA THR A 64 8.48 -8.00 -4.97
C THR A 64 9.73 -7.45 -5.67
N LEU A 65 9.88 -6.13 -5.74
CA LEU A 65 11.05 -5.48 -6.33
C LEU A 65 12.33 -5.76 -5.51
N ILE A 66 12.24 -5.72 -4.17
CA ILE A 66 13.35 -6.10 -3.30
C ILE A 66 13.72 -7.56 -3.53
N ASP A 67 12.74 -8.47 -3.60
CA ASP A 67 13.00 -9.89 -3.83
C ASP A 67 13.63 -10.17 -5.19
N GLN A 68 13.08 -9.57 -6.25
CA GLN A 68 13.62 -9.68 -7.61
C GLN A 68 15.06 -9.15 -7.68
N SER A 69 15.35 -8.03 -6.99
CA SER A 69 16.71 -7.48 -6.93
C SER A 69 17.69 -8.40 -6.20
N LEU A 70 17.22 -9.12 -5.18
CA LEU A 70 18.02 -10.10 -4.45
C LEU A 70 18.33 -11.32 -5.31
N TYR A 71 17.35 -11.83 -6.07
CA TYR A 71 17.58 -12.90 -7.04
C TYR A 71 18.55 -12.51 -8.14
N LEU A 72 18.51 -11.25 -8.61
CA LEU A 72 19.46 -10.75 -9.59
C LEU A 72 20.91 -10.79 -9.06
N LYS A 73 21.10 -10.51 -7.77
CA LYS A 73 22.41 -10.61 -7.10
C LYS A 73 22.92 -12.05 -6.96
N VAL A 74 22.05 -13.06 -7.06
CA VAL A 74 22.48 -14.47 -7.05
C VAL A 74 23.02 -14.91 -8.42
N LEU A 75 22.68 -14.16 -9.48
CA LEU A 75 23.02 -14.48 -10.87
C LEU A 75 24.36 -13.89 -11.34
N PHE A 76 24.94 -12.95 -10.60
CA PHE A 76 26.24 -12.30 -10.84
C PHE A 76 27.15 -12.43 -9.63
#